data_AF-A0A6A5U9C4-F1
#
_entry.id   AF-A0A6A5U9C4-F1
#
_cell.length_a   1.000
_cell.length_b   1.000
_cell.length_c   1.000
_cell.angle_alpha   90.00
_cell.angle_beta   90.00
_cell.angle_gamma   90.00
#
_symmetry.space_group_name_H-M   'P 1'
#
loop_
_entity.id
_entity.type
_entity.pdbx_description
1 polymer ?
#
loop_
_entity_poly.entity_id
_entity_poly.type
_entity_poly.pdbx_seq_one_letter_code
_entity_poly.pdbx_strand_id
1 'polypeptide(L)'
;MSTVTCTITAVKVNPFDDMYAIPLTGGLGSPMYFERDEHGPARDREAITYHIAKIPDEVAVPFLDKLEPIPSPEKTEFAALTDSPVSSTGTCAKLSSSELESDAPVAPIEWTEGDLCYLLAALYPDQMLAQDFTFTPALSTLTSTSTSPSNPIKIDLYLRIPALAVPKEAYSATLPIGTGRPTTKVLVASSAPSTSPEAARRSLAAALLKDRAAIEFFASHYGLLARLYGLDTAELMGIKKGMESMASINEKEWSERLNQLREGDEAPATTIGEEKNEANGAAKETGAGDKWCFEAELELFLLGAGWYELGRWIGAVDVAVGLGEERMGWARVYGDAGRWLEKALEEF
;
A
#
# COMPACT_ATOMS: atom_id res chain seq x y z
N MET A 1 13.92 -40.42 5.16
CA MET A 1 13.65 -39.13 4.49
C MET A 1 12.69 -38.38 5.39
N SER A 2 13.17 -37.35 6.08
CA SER A 2 12.39 -36.59 7.05
C SER A 2 11.75 -35.40 6.34
N THR A 3 10.43 -35.41 6.24
CA THR A 3 9.64 -34.30 5.69
C THR A 3 9.63 -33.17 6.71
N VAL A 4 10.27 -32.05 6.38
CA VAL A 4 10.19 -30.82 7.17
C VAL A 4 8.94 -30.08 6.75
N THR A 5 7.89 -30.14 7.56
CA THR A 5 6.70 -29.29 7.42
C THR A 5 7.02 -27.91 8.00
N CYS A 6 7.19 -26.91 7.13
CA CYS A 6 7.25 -25.52 7.54
C CYS A 6 5.82 -25.05 7.84
N THR A 7 5.50 -24.90 9.13
CA THR A 7 4.25 -24.27 9.55
C THR A 7 4.54 -22.78 9.74
N ILE A 8 4.13 -21.95 8.79
CA ILE A 8 4.08 -20.50 8.98
C ILE A 8 2.94 -20.23 9.95
N THR A 9 3.24 -20.17 11.25
CA THR A 9 2.32 -19.63 12.25
C THR A 9 2.25 -18.13 12.04
N ALA A 10 1.20 -17.68 11.34
CA ALA A 10 0.79 -16.28 11.39
C ALA A 10 0.47 -15.95 12.85
N VAL A 11 1.29 -15.12 13.47
CA VAL A 11 0.91 -14.47 14.73
C VAL A 11 -0.31 -13.61 14.39
N LYS A 12 -1.42 -13.81 15.13
CA LYS A 12 -2.64 -13.03 14.97
C LYS A 12 -2.41 -11.61 15.50
N VAL A 13 -1.60 -10.83 14.80
CA VAL A 13 -1.67 -9.37 14.81
C VAL A 13 -2.41 -9.04 13.52
N ASN A 14 -3.75 -9.02 13.58
CA ASN A 14 -4.54 -8.46 12.50
C ASN A 14 -4.83 -6.99 12.86
N PRO A 15 -4.01 -6.02 12.43
CA PRO A 15 -4.32 -4.60 12.63
C PRO A 15 -5.56 -4.15 11.82
N PHE A 16 -6.17 -5.06 11.06
CA PHE A 16 -7.31 -4.83 10.17
C PHE A 16 -8.62 -5.52 10.65
N ASP A 17 -8.65 -6.14 11.85
CA ASP A 17 -9.79 -6.97 12.33
C ASP A 17 -11.10 -6.17 12.58
N ASP A 18 -11.09 -4.82 12.59
CA ASP A 18 -12.22 -4.02 13.08
C ASP A 18 -13.08 -3.26 12.03
N MET A 19 -12.85 -3.36 10.70
CA MET A 19 -13.58 -2.46 9.77
C MET A 19 -13.98 -3.01 8.39
N TYR A 20 -14.31 -4.30 8.26
CA TYR A 20 -14.89 -4.81 7.00
C TYR A 20 -16.34 -5.30 7.15
N ALA A 21 -17.25 -4.36 6.94
CA ALA A 21 -18.58 -4.63 6.40
C ALA A 21 -18.87 -3.64 5.26
N ILE A 22 -18.28 -3.88 4.08
CA ILE A 22 -18.70 -3.22 2.84
C ILE A 22 -19.31 -4.30 1.93
N PRO A 23 -20.55 -4.14 1.44
CA PRO A 23 -21.12 -5.05 0.46
C PRO A 23 -20.47 -4.80 -0.91
N LEU A 24 -19.80 -5.83 -1.44
CA LEU A 24 -19.35 -5.86 -2.84
C LEU A 24 -20.57 -6.00 -3.77
N THR A 25 -21.15 -4.87 -4.15
CA THR A 25 -22.08 -4.78 -5.29
C THR A 25 -21.76 -3.54 -6.12
N GLY A 26 -21.21 -3.75 -7.32
CA GLY A 26 -21.08 -2.71 -8.34
C GLY A 26 -19.78 -2.84 -9.13
N GLY A 27 -19.87 -3.38 -10.35
CA GLY A 27 -18.73 -3.48 -11.27
C GLY A 27 -18.32 -2.14 -11.88
N LEU A 28 -17.11 -2.15 -12.42
CA LEU A 28 -16.42 -1.12 -13.22
C LEU A 28 -15.96 0.13 -12.46
N GLY A 29 -14.68 0.09 -12.07
CA GLY A 29 -13.71 1.18 -12.30
C GLY A 29 -14.20 2.60 -12.02
N SER A 30 -14.44 2.91 -10.75
CA SER A 30 -14.33 4.26 -10.20
C SER A 30 -14.21 4.16 -8.67
N PRO A 31 -13.31 4.90 -8.02
CA PRO A 31 -13.34 5.01 -6.56
C PRO A 31 -14.70 5.61 -6.17
N MET A 32 -15.48 4.90 -5.36
CA MET A 32 -16.70 5.44 -4.78
C MET A 32 -16.31 6.58 -3.84
N TYR A 33 -16.53 7.82 -4.28
CA TYR A 33 -16.55 8.98 -3.41
C TYR A 33 -17.82 8.91 -2.54
N PHE A 34 -17.65 8.92 -1.23
CA PHE A 34 -18.74 9.20 -0.30
C PHE A 34 -18.83 10.72 -0.15
N GLU A 35 -19.83 11.35 -0.75
CA GLU A 35 -20.20 12.72 -0.38
C GLU A 35 -20.70 12.71 1.06
N ARG A 36 -20.06 13.52 1.91
CA ARG A 36 -20.52 13.78 3.27
C ARG A 36 -21.78 14.64 3.16
N ASP A 37 -22.93 14.02 3.33
CA ASP A 37 -24.22 14.72 3.28
C ASP A 37 -24.34 15.67 4.49
N GLU A 38 -23.98 16.95 4.31
CA GLU A 38 -23.94 17.95 5.39
C GLU A 38 -25.34 18.37 5.91
N HIS A 39 -26.42 17.77 5.41
CA HIS A 39 -27.80 18.24 5.66
C HIS A 39 -28.77 17.20 6.26
N GLY A 40 -28.27 16.10 6.83
CA GLY A 40 -29.11 15.12 7.55
C GLY A 40 -29.50 15.56 8.98
N PRO A 41 -30.77 15.43 9.41
CA PRO A 41 -31.19 15.83 10.75
C PRO A 41 -30.62 14.89 11.82
N ALA A 42 -29.92 15.48 12.79
CA ALA A 42 -29.39 14.79 13.95
C ALA A 42 -30.50 14.12 14.77
N ARG A 43 -30.50 12.78 14.83
CA ARG A 43 -31.20 12.03 15.87
C ARG A 43 -30.31 10.94 16.44
N ASP A 44 -30.21 11.01 17.77
CA ASP A 44 -29.71 10.03 18.74
C ASP A 44 -28.25 9.57 18.60
N ARG A 45 -27.34 10.38 19.14
CA ARG A 45 -26.03 9.93 19.62
C ARG A 45 -26.11 9.66 21.13
N GLU A 46 -26.03 8.40 21.52
CA GLU A 46 -25.73 8.00 22.89
C GLU A 46 -24.37 8.58 23.32
N ALA A 47 -24.32 9.13 24.53
CA ALA A 47 -23.17 9.83 25.07
C ALA A 47 -22.05 8.84 25.44
N ILE A 48 -21.03 8.75 24.60
CA ILE A 48 -19.75 8.16 24.99
C ILE A 48 -18.97 9.20 25.80
N THR A 49 -18.79 8.94 27.09
CA THR A 49 -18.01 9.81 27.98
C THR A 49 -16.54 9.41 27.85
N TYR A 50 -15.73 10.24 27.19
CA TYR A 50 -14.28 10.06 27.12
C TYR A 50 -13.62 10.80 28.29
N HIS A 51 -12.83 10.09 29.09
CA HIS A 51 -11.92 10.70 30.05
C HIS A 51 -10.60 11.04 29.34
N ILE A 52 -10.45 12.32 28.98
CA ILE A 52 -9.23 12.86 28.38
C ILE A 52 -8.21 13.10 29.49
N ALA A 53 -7.11 12.36 29.49
CA ALA A 53 -5.93 12.69 30.28
C ALA A 53 -5.30 13.98 29.71
N LYS A 54 -5.12 14.99 30.57
CA LYS A 54 -4.44 16.24 30.19
C LYS A 54 -2.95 15.98 29.97
N ILE A 55 -2.53 16.04 28.71
CA ILE A 55 -1.12 16.10 28.29
C ILE A 55 -0.74 17.59 28.17
N PRO A 56 0.50 18.01 28.48
CA PRO A 56 0.89 19.42 28.44
C PRO A 56 0.70 20.07 27.05
N ASP A 57 0.15 21.28 27.04
CA ASP A 57 -0.48 21.93 25.88
C ASP A 57 0.47 22.51 24.81
N GLU A 58 1.79 22.55 24.99
CA GLU A 58 2.65 23.24 24.01
C GLU A 58 3.98 22.51 23.79
N VAL A 59 4.05 21.75 22.70
CA VAL A 59 5.30 21.40 22.02
C VAL A 59 5.20 21.99 20.61
N ALA A 60 6.07 22.96 20.32
CA ALA A 60 6.17 23.56 18.99
C ALA A 60 6.53 22.47 17.97
N VAL A 61 5.64 22.26 17.01
CA VAL A 61 5.85 21.36 15.87
C VAL A 61 6.32 22.22 14.70
N PRO A 62 7.39 21.85 13.98
CA PRO A 62 7.69 22.49 12.71
C PRO A 62 6.60 22.07 11.72
N PHE A 63 5.62 22.95 11.50
CA PHE A 63 4.83 22.89 10.28
C PHE A 63 5.73 23.36 9.14
N LEU A 64 5.63 22.74 7.96
CA LEU A 64 5.98 23.43 6.74
C LEU A 64 4.98 24.58 6.62
N ASP A 65 5.38 25.80 7.03
CA ASP A 65 4.65 27.00 6.68
C ASP A 65 4.35 26.97 5.19
N LYS A 66 3.19 27.49 4.77
CA LYS A 66 2.87 27.69 3.35
C LYS A 66 4.11 28.26 2.68
N LEU A 67 4.75 27.48 1.81
CA LEU A 67 5.88 27.96 1.04
C LEU A 67 5.40 29.21 0.30
N GLU A 68 5.96 30.36 0.64
CA GLU A 68 5.66 31.59 -0.09
C GLU A 68 5.95 31.33 -1.57
N PRO A 69 5.04 31.73 -2.48
CA PRO A 69 5.27 31.55 -3.91
C PRO A 69 6.61 32.16 -4.27
N ILE A 70 7.49 31.35 -4.84
CA ILE A 70 8.84 31.74 -5.25
C ILE A 70 8.71 33.00 -6.12
N PRO A 71 9.31 34.15 -5.72
CA PRO A 71 9.19 35.37 -6.50
C PRO A 71 9.76 35.12 -7.90
N SER A 72 8.91 35.35 -8.90
CA SER A 72 9.28 35.27 -10.32
C SER A 72 10.52 36.15 -10.56
N PRO A 73 11.57 35.67 -11.28
CA PRO A 73 12.82 36.40 -11.45
C PRO A 73 12.67 37.52 -12.49
N GLU A 74 11.90 38.55 -12.16
CA GLU A 74 11.92 39.82 -12.88
C GLU A 74 12.59 40.89 -12.01
N LYS A 75 13.90 41.02 -12.25
CA LYS A 75 14.72 42.24 -12.12
C LYS A 75 14.44 43.09 -10.87
N THR A 76 15.25 42.94 -9.82
CA THR A 76 15.63 44.12 -9.04
C THR A 76 17.02 44.01 -8.43
N GLU A 77 17.74 45.11 -8.57
CA GLU A 77 19.11 45.37 -8.22
C GLU A 77 19.35 45.35 -6.69
N PHE A 78 20.61 45.11 -6.36
CA PHE A 78 21.26 45.21 -5.05
C PHE A 78 20.74 46.35 -4.15
N ALA A 79 20.30 45.98 -2.94
CA ALA A 79 20.51 46.79 -1.75
C ALA A 79 20.66 45.88 -0.51
N ALA A 80 21.61 46.25 0.34
CA ALA A 80 22.18 45.45 1.40
C ALA A 80 21.41 45.53 2.74
N LEU A 81 21.76 44.57 3.61
CA LEU A 81 21.66 44.56 5.08
C LEU A 81 20.26 44.36 5.70
N THR A 82 20.06 43.24 6.39
CA THR A 82 20.17 43.15 7.87
C THR A 82 19.89 41.72 8.35
N ASP A 83 20.47 41.40 9.51
CA ASP A 83 20.45 40.12 10.22
C ASP A 83 19.06 39.46 10.31
N SER A 84 18.99 38.17 9.99
CA SER A 84 17.81 37.34 10.23
C SER A 84 18.21 36.02 10.91
N PRO A 85 17.34 35.47 11.78
CA PRO A 85 17.68 34.48 12.78
C PRO A 85 17.87 33.09 12.17
N VAL A 86 18.67 32.29 12.85
CA VAL A 86 19.00 30.90 12.54
C VAL A 86 17.73 30.09 12.35
N SER A 87 17.39 29.83 11.09
CA SER A 87 16.35 28.87 10.69
C SER A 87 16.84 27.47 11.00
N SER A 88 16.08 26.74 11.81
CA SER A 88 16.33 25.34 12.13
C SER A 88 16.14 24.48 10.89
N THR A 89 17.17 24.36 10.07
CA THR A 89 17.27 23.33 9.05
C THR A 89 17.25 21.97 9.75
N GLY A 90 16.07 21.37 9.83
CA GLY A 90 15.87 19.99 10.26
C GLY A 90 16.74 19.11 9.38
N THR A 91 17.87 18.68 9.93
CA THR A 91 18.79 17.79 9.24
C THR A 91 18.11 16.43 9.26
N CYS A 92 17.46 16.05 8.15
CA CYS A 92 16.95 14.69 7.96
C CYS A 92 18.10 13.73 8.25
N ALA A 93 18.00 13.00 9.36
CA ALA A 93 18.97 11.99 9.71
C ALA A 93 18.92 10.92 8.62
N LYS A 94 19.96 10.90 7.78
CA LYS A 94 20.12 9.86 6.76
C LYS A 94 20.17 8.51 7.44
N LEU A 95 19.05 7.78 7.41
CA LEU A 95 19.06 6.33 7.51
C LEU A 95 19.92 5.85 6.35
N SER A 96 21.16 5.45 6.65
CA SER A 96 22.10 4.96 5.65
C SER A 96 21.60 3.59 5.19
N SER A 97 20.78 3.56 4.14
CA SER A 97 20.22 2.37 3.49
C SER A 97 21.28 1.53 2.74
N SER A 98 22.56 1.65 3.10
CA SER A 98 23.71 1.35 2.24
C SER A 98 24.12 -0.13 2.16
N GLU A 99 23.41 -1.09 2.74
CA GLU A 99 23.98 -2.43 2.97
C GLU A 99 23.35 -3.63 2.26
N LEU A 100 22.37 -3.49 1.38
CA LEU A 100 21.75 -4.69 0.75
C LEU A 100 21.48 -4.65 -0.75
N GLU A 101 22.03 -3.69 -1.50
CA GLU A 101 22.05 -3.79 -2.98
C GLU A 101 23.20 -4.71 -3.41
N SER A 102 22.99 -6.01 -3.24
CA SER A 102 23.80 -7.02 -3.92
C SER A 102 23.46 -6.97 -5.40
N ASP A 103 24.38 -6.43 -6.21
CA ASP A 103 24.36 -6.31 -7.68
C ASP A 103 24.38 -7.67 -8.43
N ALA A 104 23.93 -8.74 -7.77
CA ALA A 104 23.82 -10.06 -8.35
C ALA A 104 22.58 -10.11 -9.25
N PRO A 105 22.66 -10.77 -10.42
CA PRO A 105 21.51 -10.94 -11.30
C PRO A 105 20.35 -11.55 -10.53
N VAL A 106 19.24 -10.83 -10.45
CA VAL A 106 18.05 -11.24 -9.72
C VAL A 106 17.49 -12.50 -10.39
N ALA A 107 17.48 -13.63 -9.67
CA ALA A 107 16.98 -14.88 -10.20
C ALA A 107 15.49 -14.77 -10.59
N PRO A 108 15.03 -15.34 -11.72
CA PRO A 108 13.61 -15.31 -12.11
C PRO A 108 12.69 -15.93 -11.04
N ILE A 109 11.43 -15.49 -10.95
CA ILE A 109 10.44 -16.11 -10.05
C ILE A 109 10.00 -17.46 -10.64
N GLU A 110 10.07 -18.53 -9.84
CA GLU A 110 9.73 -19.89 -10.29
C GLU A 110 8.22 -20.12 -10.39
N TRP A 111 7.40 -19.22 -9.83
CA TRP A 111 5.93 -19.29 -9.75
C TRP A 111 5.44 -20.61 -9.20
N THR A 112 6.04 -21.02 -8.08
CA THR A 112 5.58 -22.15 -7.27
C THR A 112 4.20 -21.88 -6.65
N GLU A 113 3.61 -22.89 -6.02
CA GLU A 113 2.40 -22.69 -5.21
C GLU A 113 2.64 -21.67 -4.09
N GLY A 114 3.84 -21.69 -3.48
CA GLY A 114 4.23 -20.73 -2.45
C GLY A 114 4.26 -19.30 -2.97
N ASP A 115 4.83 -19.08 -4.16
CA ASP A 115 4.92 -17.74 -4.78
C ASP A 115 3.53 -17.18 -5.12
N LEU A 116 2.61 -18.01 -5.60
CA LEU A 116 1.23 -17.59 -5.85
C LEU A 116 0.50 -17.25 -4.55
N CYS A 117 0.68 -18.06 -3.50
CA CYS A 117 0.12 -17.74 -2.19
C CYS A 117 0.73 -16.46 -1.60
N TYR A 118 2.02 -16.22 -1.82
CA TYR A 118 2.70 -15.00 -1.39
C TYR A 118 2.17 -13.77 -2.15
N LEU A 119 2.00 -13.88 -3.47
CA LEU A 119 1.36 -12.84 -4.28
C LEU A 119 -0.04 -12.51 -3.75
N LEU A 120 -0.88 -13.52 -3.51
CA LEU A 120 -2.22 -13.30 -2.97
C LEU A 120 -2.19 -12.72 -1.56
N ALA A 121 -1.24 -13.10 -0.71
CA ALA A 121 -1.09 -12.52 0.62
C ALA A 121 -0.68 -11.05 0.56
N ALA A 122 0.14 -10.67 -0.43
CA ALA A 122 0.54 -9.29 -0.65
C ALA A 122 -0.61 -8.42 -1.21
N LEU A 123 -1.41 -8.96 -2.14
CA LEU A 123 -2.50 -8.21 -2.79
C LEU A 123 -3.82 -8.23 -2.02
N TYR A 124 -4.10 -9.31 -1.29
CA TYR A 124 -5.39 -9.58 -0.65
C TYR A 124 -5.18 -10.18 0.75
N PRO A 125 -4.49 -9.48 1.67
CA PRO A 125 -4.11 -10.03 2.97
C PRO A 125 -5.31 -10.52 3.78
N ASP A 126 -6.41 -9.75 3.80
CA ASP A 126 -7.61 -10.09 4.57
C ASP A 126 -8.30 -11.36 4.05
N GLN A 127 -8.47 -11.46 2.72
CA GLN A 127 -9.11 -12.63 2.10
C GLN A 127 -8.22 -13.88 2.22
N MET A 128 -6.91 -13.71 2.22
CA MET A 128 -5.96 -14.79 2.49
C MET A 128 -6.04 -15.27 3.95
N LEU A 129 -6.10 -14.34 4.91
CA LEU A 129 -6.24 -14.66 6.33
C LEU A 129 -7.57 -15.37 6.62
N ALA A 130 -8.65 -14.96 5.95
CA ALA A 130 -9.97 -15.59 6.02
C ALA A 130 -10.05 -16.95 5.28
N GLN A 131 -9.01 -17.33 4.52
CA GLN A 131 -8.97 -18.53 3.68
C GLN A 131 -10.11 -18.58 2.65
N ASP A 132 -10.47 -17.42 2.09
CA ASP A 132 -11.58 -17.31 1.14
C ASP A 132 -11.20 -17.68 -0.30
N PHE A 133 -9.91 -17.78 -0.62
CA PHE A 133 -9.47 -18.16 -1.96
C PHE A 133 -9.56 -19.66 -2.21
N THR A 134 -9.96 -20.04 -3.43
CA THR A 134 -9.97 -21.43 -3.89
C THR A 134 -9.46 -21.53 -5.33
N PHE A 135 -8.44 -22.35 -5.54
CA PHE A 135 -7.94 -22.70 -6.88
C PHE A 135 -8.71 -23.90 -7.46
N THR A 136 -9.05 -23.84 -8.74
CA THR A 136 -9.67 -24.94 -9.48
C THR A 136 -8.92 -25.18 -10.79
N PRO A 137 -8.28 -26.35 -10.98
CA PRO A 137 -8.06 -27.39 -9.97
C PRO A 137 -7.11 -26.89 -8.85
N ALA A 138 -7.05 -27.62 -7.72
CA ALA A 138 -6.17 -27.24 -6.62
C ALA A 138 -4.69 -27.31 -7.05
N LEU A 139 -3.87 -26.34 -6.62
CA LEU A 139 -2.47 -26.21 -7.08
C LEU A 139 -1.62 -27.45 -6.78
N SER A 140 -1.88 -28.12 -5.66
CA SER A 140 -1.22 -29.36 -5.24
C SER A 140 -1.57 -30.58 -6.11
N THR A 141 -2.69 -30.53 -6.83
CA THR A 141 -3.11 -31.63 -7.74
C THR A 141 -2.49 -31.52 -9.13
N LEU A 142 -1.83 -30.40 -9.43
CA LEU A 142 -1.12 -30.17 -10.67
C LEU A 142 0.18 -31.00 -10.69
N THR A 143 0.05 -32.30 -10.91
CA THR A 143 1.19 -33.20 -11.07
C THR A 143 1.92 -32.90 -12.38
N SER A 144 3.25 -33.01 -12.37
CA SER A 144 4.10 -32.86 -13.57
C SER A 144 3.78 -33.87 -14.68
N THR A 145 2.98 -34.91 -14.39
CA THR A 145 2.59 -35.97 -15.31
C THR A 145 1.36 -35.64 -16.17
N SER A 146 0.59 -34.60 -15.86
CA SER A 146 -0.61 -34.23 -16.62
C SER A 146 -0.30 -33.35 -17.85
N THR A 147 0.62 -33.79 -18.71
CA THR A 147 1.04 -33.03 -19.91
C THR A 147 0.38 -33.52 -21.19
N SER A 148 -0.83 -34.09 -21.11
CA SER A 148 -1.51 -34.53 -22.34
C SER A 148 -1.88 -33.31 -23.18
N PRO A 149 -1.39 -33.18 -24.44
CA PRO A 149 -1.71 -32.04 -25.29
C PRO A 149 -3.20 -31.94 -25.63
N SER A 150 -3.97 -33.01 -25.42
CA SER A 150 -5.42 -33.05 -25.62
C SER A 150 -6.22 -32.39 -24.50
N ASN A 151 -5.62 -32.06 -23.36
CA ASN A 151 -6.31 -31.50 -22.21
C ASN A 151 -5.45 -30.43 -21.53
N PRO A 152 -5.45 -29.18 -22.04
CA PRO A 152 -4.64 -28.12 -21.49
C PRO A 152 -5.07 -27.80 -20.06
N ILE A 153 -4.09 -27.59 -19.19
CA ILE A 153 -4.28 -27.20 -17.80
C ILE A 153 -4.75 -25.75 -17.77
N LYS A 154 -5.86 -25.50 -17.08
CA LYS A 154 -6.38 -24.17 -16.80
C LYS A 154 -6.64 -24.04 -15.31
N ILE A 155 -6.12 -22.99 -14.70
CA ILE A 155 -6.30 -22.70 -13.27
C ILE A 155 -7.20 -21.49 -13.13
N ASP A 156 -8.32 -21.67 -12.44
CA ASP A 156 -9.26 -20.61 -12.08
C ASP A 156 -9.14 -20.31 -10.58
N LEU A 157 -8.96 -19.05 -10.23
CA LEU A 157 -8.95 -18.56 -8.85
C LEU A 157 -10.32 -17.97 -8.52
N TYR A 158 -10.94 -18.50 -7.46
CA TYR A 158 -12.21 -18.02 -6.95
C TYR A 158 -12.04 -17.38 -5.57
N LEU A 159 -12.72 -16.27 -5.35
CA LEU A 159 -12.97 -15.70 -4.03
C LEU A 159 -14.30 -16.22 -3.50
N ARG A 160 -14.30 -16.83 -2.33
CA ARG A 160 -15.51 -17.25 -1.63
C ARG A 160 -16.18 -16.04 -1.02
N ILE A 161 -17.47 -15.87 -1.31
CA ILE A 161 -18.30 -14.89 -0.62
C ILE A 161 -19.02 -15.64 0.52
N PRO A 162 -18.85 -15.21 1.78
CA PRO A 162 -19.61 -15.74 2.89
C PRO A 162 -21.11 -15.67 2.56
N ALA A 163 -21.77 -16.82 2.58
CA ALA A 163 -23.20 -16.87 2.30
C ALA A 163 -23.91 -16.11 3.42
N LEU A 164 -24.48 -14.94 3.10
CA LEU A 164 -25.44 -14.30 3.99
C LEU A 164 -26.60 -15.27 4.20
N ALA A 165 -27.10 -15.34 5.44
CA ALA A 165 -28.25 -16.18 5.76
C ALA A 165 -29.39 -15.80 4.80
N VAL A 166 -29.74 -16.75 3.92
CA VAL A 166 -30.79 -16.52 2.92
C VAL A 166 -32.08 -16.25 3.69
N PRO A 167 -32.73 -15.09 3.49
CA PRO A 167 -33.98 -14.78 4.17
C PRO A 167 -34.98 -15.91 3.91
N LYS A 168 -35.80 -16.27 4.90
CA LYS A 168 -36.79 -17.36 4.74
C LYS A 168 -37.77 -17.06 3.61
N GLU A 169 -37.98 -15.77 3.34
CA GLU A 169 -38.83 -15.23 2.28
C GLU A 169 -38.28 -15.51 0.88
N ALA A 170 -36.97 -15.75 0.73
CA ALA A 170 -36.36 -16.13 -0.55
C ALA A 170 -36.63 -17.61 -0.92
N TYR A 171 -37.09 -18.43 0.04
CA TYR A 171 -37.55 -19.79 -0.21
C TYR A 171 -39.07 -19.79 -0.45
N SER A 172 -39.50 -19.36 -1.63
CA SER A 172 -40.90 -19.50 -2.03
C SER A 172 -41.17 -20.86 -2.66
N ALA A 173 -42.13 -21.59 -2.11
CA ALA A 173 -42.62 -22.86 -2.68
C ALA A 173 -43.33 -22.68 -4.04
N THR A 174 -43.71 -21.45 -4.39
CA THR A 174 -44.45 -21.14 -5.63
C THR A 174 -43.54 -20.65 -6.75
N LEU A 175 -42.28 -20.30 -6.46
CA LEU A 175 -41.32 -19.99 -7.51
C LEU A 175 -40.86 -21.32 -8.14
N PRO A 176 -40.71 -21.38 -9.48
CA PRO A 176 -40.13 -22.55 -10.12
C PRO A 176 -38.79 -22.86 -9.44
N ILE A 177 -38.46 -24.15 -9.31
CA ILE A 177 -37.21 -24.67 -8.72
C ILE A 177 -36.04 -24.15 -9.57
N GLY A 178 -35.73 -22.87 -9.43
CA GLY A 178 -34.76 -22.12 -10.18
C GLY A 178 -33.73 -21.71 -9.16
N THR A 179 -32.62 -22.45 -9.15
CA THR A 179 -31.23 -21.98 -9.04
C THR A 179 -30.86 -20.86 -8.05
N GLY A 180 -31.73 -20.43 -7.14
CA GLY A 180 -31.53 -19.34 -6.18
C GLY A 180 -30.55 -19.68 -5.06
N ARG A 181 -29.69 -20.68 -5.26
CA ARG A 181 -28.51 -20.85 -4.41
C ARG A 181 -27.60 -19.67 -4.75
N PRO A 182 -27.30 -18.79 -3.78
CA PRO A 182 -26.36 -17.70 -4.02
C PRO A 182 -25.07 -18.28 -4.59
N THR A 183 -24.55 -17.70 -5.67
CA THR A 183 -23.23 -18.07 -6.17
C THR A 183 -22.25 -17.67 -5.08
N THR A 184 -21.72 -18.65 -4.35
CA THR A 184 -20.84 -18.44 -3.19
C THR A 184 -19.40 -18.13 -3.59
N LYS A 185 -19.14 -17.97 -4.89
CA LYS A 185 -17.79 -17.81 -5.45
C LYS A 185 -17.80 -16.81 -6.60
N VAL A 186 -16.82 -15.90 -6.60
CA VAL A 186 -16.54 -14.96 -7.69
C VAL A 186 -15.22 -15.35 -8.34
N LEU A 187 -15.20 -15.45 -9.66
CA LEU A 187 -13.96 -15.68 -10.40
C LEU A 187 -13.11 -14.40 -10.34
N VAL A 188 -11.91 -14.50 -9.77
CA VAL A 188 -10.98 -13.37 -9.61
C VAL A 188 -10.01 -13.32 -10.77
N ALA A 189 -9.37 -14.44 -11.06
CA ALA A 189 -8.38 -14.56 -12.13
C ALA A 189 -8.44 -15.95 -12.75
N SER A 190 -7.97 -16.06 -13.99
CA SER A 190 -7.99 -17.29 -14.76
C SER A 190 -6.73 -17.37 -15.60
N SER A 191 -6.04 -18.51 -15.55
CA SER A 191 -4.86 -18.74 -16.36
C SER A 191 -5.25 -18.98 -17.83
N ALA A 192 -4.31 -18.71 -18.74
CA ALA A 192 -4.39 -19.24 -20.08
C ALA A 192 -4.27 -20.78 -20.04
N PRO A 193 -4.97 -21.51 -20.95
CA PRO A 193 -4.78 -22.95 -21.10
C PRO A 193 -3.32 -23.26 -21.44
N SER A 194 -2.68 -24.12 -20.66
CA SER A 194 -1.25 -24.39 -20.74
C SER A 194 -0.95 -25.89 -20.74
N THR A 195 0.16 -26.30 -21.35
CA THR A 195 0.58 -27.71 -21.38
C THR A 195 1.44 -28.12 -20.18
N SER A 196 1.97 -27.16 -19.43
CA SER A 196 2.73 -27.39 -18.20
C SER A 196 2.08 -26.71 -16.98
N PRO A 197 2.18 -27.31 -15.77
CA PRO A 197 1.73 -26.67 -14.54
C PRO A 197 2.39 -25.32 -14.26
N GLU A 198 3.70 -25.22 -14.50
CA GLU A 198 4.49 -24.00 -14.30
C GLU A 198 3.99 -22.86 -15.18
N ALA A 199 3.75 -23.12 -16.47
CA ALA A 199 3.22 -22.11 -17.39
C ALA A 199 1.79 -21.69 -17.00
N ALA A 200 0.96 -22.62 -16.51
CA ALA A 200 -0.37 -22.29 -16.00
C ALA A 200 -0.31 -21.37 -14.77
N ARG A 201 0.59 -21.65 -13.82
CA ARG A 201 0.80 -20.81 -12.62
C ARG A 201 1.34 -19.43 -13.00
N ARG A 202 2.37 -19.35 -13.84
CA ARG A 202 2.91 -18.10 -14.36
C ARG A 202 1.85 -17.29 -15.11
N SER A 203 1.02 -17.95 -15.92
CA SER A 203 -0.08 -17.28 -16.61
C SER A 203 -1.16 -16.78 -15.66
N LEU A 204 -1.43 -17.49 -14.56
CA LEU A 204 -2.34 -17.00 -13.52
C LEU A 204 -1.75 -15.78 -12.79
N ALA A 205 -0.45 -15.80 -12.48
CA ALA A 205 0.26 -14.65 -11.91
C ALA A 205 0.17 -13.43 -12.83
N ALA A 206 0.43 -13.60 -14.13
CA ALA A 206 0.28 -12.54 -15.12
C ALA A 206 -1.16 -11.97 -15.14
N ALA A 207 -2.17 -12.80 -14.97
CA ALA A 207 -3.57 -12.36 -14.90
C ALA A 207 -3.86 -11.55 -13.63
N LEU A 208 -3.24 -11.89 -12.50
CA LEU A 208 -3.34 -11.14 -11.23
C LEU A 208 -2.59 -9.81 -11.28
N LEU A 209 -1.44 -9.78 -11.96
CA LEU A 209 -0.57 -8.61 -12.12
C LEU A 209 -0.96 -7.71 -13.29
N LYS A 210 -2.10 -7.98 -13.94
CA LYS A 210 -2.54 -7.26 -15.14
C LYS A 210 -2.78 -5.76 -14.88
N ASP A 211 -3.22 -5.41 -13.68
CA ASP A 211 -3.42 -4.02 -13.27
C ASP A 211 -2.14 -3.44 -12.68
N ARG A 212 -1.24 -3.00 -13.57
CA ARG A 212 0.08 -2.48 -13.21
C ARG A 212 0.02 -1.34 -12.18
N ALA A 213 -0.92 -0.41 -12.33
CA ALA A 213 -1.05 0.73 -11.43
C ALA A 213 -1.43 0.27 -10.01
N ALA A 214 -2.29 -0.74 -9.89
CA ALA A 214 -2.60 -1.33 -8.58
C ALA A 214 -1.39 -2.02 -7.95
N ILE A 215 -0.58 -2.74 -8.74
CA ILE A 215 0.63 -3.40 -8.23
C ILE A 215 1.68 -2.38 -7.78
N GLU A 216 1.92 -1.33 -8.58
CA GLU A 216 2.79 -0.21 -8.20
C GLU A 216 2.30 0.47 -6.92
N PHE A 217 0.99 0.66 -6.77
CA PHE A 217 0.41 1.17 -5.53
C PHE A 217 0.72 0.27 -4.31
N PHE A 218 0.55 -1.05 -4.45
CA PHE A 218 0.86 -1.99 -3.36
C PHE A 218 2.36 -2.03 -3.04
N ALA A 219 3.22 -2.01 -4.06
CA ALA A 219 4.66 -1.95 -3.88
C ALA A 219 5.07 -0.69 -3.08
N SER A 220 4.58 0.48 -3.50
CA SER A 220 4.80 1.75 -2.79
C SER A 220 4.22 1.72 -1.37
N HIS A 221 3.03 1.14 -1.17
CA HIS A 221 2.42 0.99 0.15
C HIS A 221 3.34 0.19 1.10
N TYR A 222 3.85 -0.96 0.64
CA TYR A 222 4.78 -1.77 1.42
C TYR A 222 6.14 -1.10 1.62
N GLY A 223 6.65 -0.36 0.64
CA GLY A 223 7.86 0.45 0.79
C GLY A 223 7.72 1.54 1.85
N LEU A 224 6.60 2.25 1.87
CA LEU A 224 6.28 3.25 2.88
C LEU A 224 6.09 2.63 4.27
N LEU A 225 5.43 1.48 4.38
CA LEU A 225 5.30 0.75 5.65
C LEU A 225 6.68 0.30 6.17
N ALA A 226 7.55 -0.19 5.29
CA ALA A 226 8.91 -0.58 5.66
C ALA A 226 9.68 0.59 6.29
N ARG A 227 9.61 1.77 5.66
CA ARG A 227 10.24 2.99 6.15
C ARG A 227 9.60 3.48 7.45
N LEU A 228 8.27 3.52 7.51
CA LEU A 228 7.52 3.89 8.71
C LEU A 228 7.95 3.06 9.92
N TYR A 229 7.96 1.73 9.78
CA TYR A 229 8.35 0.82 10.86
C TYR A 229 9.84 0.90 11.19
N GLY A 230 10.66 1.46 10.30
CA GLY A 230 12.08 1.72 10.53
C GLY A 230 12.38 3.04 11.28
N LEU A 231 11.40 3.92 11.45
CA LEU A 231 11.57 5.20 12.14
C LEU A 231 11.77 5.03 13.64
N ASP A 232 12.36 6.04 14.27
CA ASP A 232 12.43 6.11 15.72
C ASP A 232 11.04 6.42 16.33
N THR A 233 10.90 6.22 17.65
CA THR A 233 9.59 6.41 18.31
C THR A 233 9.17 7.88 18.34
N ALA A 234 10.12 8.82 18.41
CA ALA A 234 9.80 10.25 18.42
C ALA A 234 9.30 10.69 17.03
N GLU A 235 9.94 10.23 15.95
CA GLU A 235 9.54 10.43 14.56
C GLU A 235 8.15 9.84 14.32
N LEU A 236 7.89 8.60 14.74
CA LEU A 236 6.56 7.98 14.63
C LEU A 236 5.47 8.83 15.30
N MET A 237 5.73 9.38 16.49
CA MET A 237 4.78 10.27 17.17
C MET A 237 4.58 11.59 16.42
N GLY A 238 5.64 12.12 15.81
CA GLY A 238 5.56 13.28 14.91
C GLY A 238 4.67 13.01 13.70
N ILE A 239 4.90 11.89 13.02
CA ILE A 239 4.10 11.44 11.87
C ILE A 239 2.63 11.26 12.26
N LYS A 240 2.36 10.61 13.39
CA LYS A 240 0.99 10.44 13.90
C LYS A 240 0.28 11.78 14.04
N LYS A 241 0.92 12.75 14.69
CA LYS A 241 0.35 14.10 14.88
C LYS A 241 0.11 14.79 13.54
N GLY A 242 1.01 14.62 12.57
CA GLY A 242 0.83 15.09 11.19
C GLY A 242 -0.42 14.51 10.53
N MET A 243 -0.58 13.18 10.58
CA MET A 243 -1.75 12.48 10.04
C MET A 243 -3.06 12.89 10.74
N GLU A 244 -3.05 13.04 12.07
CA GLU A 244 -4.20 13.53 12.83
C GLU A 244 -4.57 14.97 12.44
N SER A 245 -3.58 15.82 12.17
CA SER A 245 -3.82 17.16 11.62
C SER A 245 -4.41 17.09 10.22
N MET A 246 -3.90 16.20 9.35
CA MET A 246 -4.48 15.97 8.02
C MET A 246 -5.93 15.52 8.10
N ALA A 247 -6.32 14.75 9.13
CA ALA A 247 -7.71 14.32 9.33
C ALA A 247 -8.71 15.49 9.50
N SER A 248 -8.20 16.69 9.83
CA SER A 248 -9.01 17.89 10.10
C SER A 248 -9.10 18.88 8.94
N ILE A 249 -8.31 18.69 7.87
CA ILE A 249 -8.32 19.62 6.73
C ILE A 249 -9.60 19.45 5.89
N ASN A 250 -10.01 20.48 5.17
CA ASN A 250 -11.16 20.39 4.27
C ASN A 250 -10.74 19.84 2.89
N GLU A 251 -11.71 19.41 2.08
CA GLU A 251 -11.47 18.83 0.75
C GLU A 251 -10.73 19.78 -0.20
N LYS A 252 -11.00 21.08 -0.12
CA LYS A 252 -10.29 22.08 -0.92
C LYS A 252 -8.79 22.07 -0.59
N GLU A 253 -8.44 22.17 0.69
CA GLU A 253 -7.04 22.12 1.14
C GLU A 253 -6.38 20.78 0.79
N TRP A 254 -7.10 19.66 0.93
CA TRP A 254 -6.63 18.34 0.52
C TRP A 254 -6.23 18.32 -0.96
N SER A 255 -7.09 18.84 -1.84
CA SER A 255 -6.82 18.91 -3.28
C SER A 255 -5.66 19.86 -3.64
N GLU A 256 -5.56 21.00 -2.94
CA GLU A 256 -4.48 21.98 -3.14
C GLU A 256 -3.11 21.39 -2.77
N ARG A 257 -3.01 20.72 -1.61
CA ARG A 257 -1.78 20.04 -1.17
C ARG A 257 -1.38 18.92 -2.13
N LEU A 258 -2.35 18.12 -2.58
CA LEU A 258 -2.08 17.05 -3.54
C LEU A 258 -1.49 17.58 -4.85
N ASN A 259 -2.04 18.70 -5.35
CA ASN A 259 -1.52 19.33 -6.57
C ASN A 259 -0.11 19.91 -6.36
N GLN A 260 0.14 20.57 -5.22
CA GLN A 260 1.48 21.09 -4.89
C GLN A 260 2.54 19.99 -4.83
N LEU A 261 2.22 18.85 -4.21
CA LEU A 261 3.16 17.73 -4.13
C LEU A 261 3.41 17.08 -5.50
N ARG A 262 2.38 16.94 -6.35
CA ARG A 262 2.53 16.44 -7.72
C ARG A 262 3.36 17.36 -8.61
N GLU A 263 3.14 18.68 -8.52
CA GLU A 263 3.93 19.65 -9.28
C GLU A 263 5.42 19.60 -8.89
N GLY A 264 5.73 19.37 -7.61
CA GLY A 264 7.11 19.17 -7.16
C GLY A 264 7.76 17.88 -7.69
N ASP A 265 6.93 16.85 -7.95
CA ASP A 265 7.39 15.54 -8.39
C ASP A 265 7.66 15.55 -9.90
N GLU A 266 6.74 16.12 -10.66
CA GLU A 266 6.83 16.30 -12.11
C GLU A 266 7.82 17.39 -12.53
N ALA A 267 8.23 18.29 -11.62
CA ALA A 267 9.22 19.31 -11.92
C ALA A 267 10.45 18.59 -12.51
N PRO A 268 10.72 18.76 -13.83
CA PRO A 268 11.81 18.08 -14.49
C PRO A 268 13.04 18.34 -13.66
N ALA A 269 13.93 17.35 -13.54
CA ALA A 269 15.27 17.58 -13.02
C ALA A 269 15.95 18.55 -13.99
N THR A 270 15.55 19.82 -13.91
CA THR A 270 16.11 20.92 -14.65
C THR A 270 17.56 20.84 -14.30
N THR A 271 18.34 20.71 -15.35
CA THR A 271 19.77 20.63 -15.40
C THR A 271 20.32 21.87 -14.69
N ILE A 272 20.28 21.89 -13.35
CA ILE A 272 20.91 22.91 -12.52
C ILE A 272 22.39 22.65 -12.73
N GLY A 273 22.93 23.29 -13.76
CA GLY A 273 24.32 23.32 -14.15
C GLY A 273 25.06 22.01 -13.90
N GLU A 274 25.03 21.10 -14.86
CA GLU A 274 26.24 20.32 -15.14
C GLU A 274 27.34 21.31 -15.55
N GLU A 275 27.87 22.08 -14.59
CA GLU A 275 29.25 22.55 -14.67
C GLU A 275 30.07 21.27 -14.66
N LYS A 276 30.35 20.80 -15.88
CA LYS A 276 31.27 19.72 -16.21
C LYS A 276 32.61 19.93 -15.50
N ASN A 277 32.71 19.51 -14.25
CA ASN A 277 33.98 19.24 -13.62
C ASN A 277 34.46 17.88 -14.14
N GLU A 278 35.01 17.89 -15.36
CA GLU A 278 35.57 16.75 -16.11
C GLU A 278 36.77 16.04 -15.44
N ALA A 279 37.09 16.35 -14.17
CA ALA A 279 38.39 15.99 -13.62
C ALA A 279 38.44 14.70 -12.77
N ASN A 280 37.33 14.10 -12.33
CA ASN A 280 37.39 12.86 -11.53
C ASN A 280 36.20 11.93 -11.82
N GLY A 281 36.45 10.93 -12.66
CA GLY A 281 35.48 9.93 -13.11
C GLY A 281 35.02 8.94 -12.05
N ALA A 282 34.14 9.40 -11.15
CA ALA A 282 33.24 8.54 -10.39
C ALA A 282 31.87 9.21 -10.41
N ALA A 283 31.06 8.87 -11.42
CA ALA A 283 29.65 9.23 -11.45
C ALA A 283 28.98 8.51 -10.27
N LYS A 284 28.87 9.21 -9.14
CA LYS A 284 28.05 8.75 -8.03
C LYS A 284 26.62 8.91 -8.51
N GLU A 285 26.00 7.81 -8.93
CA GLU A 285 24.56 7.75 -9.16
C GLU A 285 23.87 8.15 -7.86
N THR A 286 23.55 9.43 -7.72
CA THR A 286 22.56 9.88 -6.76
C THR A 286 21.24 9.39 -7.32
N GLY A 287 20.86 8.17 -6.94
CA GLY A 287 19.58 7.57 -7.31
C GLY A 287 18.48 8.59 -7.13
N ALA A 288 17.63 8.74 -8.15
CA ALA A 288 16.58 9.74 -8.24
C ALA A 288 15.53 9.69 -7.10
N GLY A 289 15.65 8.75 -6.16
CA GLY A 289 14.77 8.55 -5.01
C GLY A 289 15.04 9.43 -3.79
N ASP A 290 16.13 10.21 -3.73
CA ASP A 290 16.48 11.03 -2.55
C ASP A 290 15.85 12.44 -2.58
N LYS A 291 14.91 12.72 -3.50
CA LYS A 291 14.37 14.08 -3.74
C LYS A 291 13.40 14.55 -2.65
N TRP A 292 12.74 13.61 -1.96
CA TRP A 292 11.70 13.91 -0.98
C TRP A 292 12.03 13.34 0.39
N CYS A 293 11.72 14.09 1.46
CA CYS A 293 11.70 13.51 2.79
C CYS A 293 10.55 12.49 2.90
N PHE A 294 10.70 11.53 3.82
CA PHE A 294 9.70 10.46 3.99
C PHE A 294 8.30 11.02 4.23
N GLU A 295 8.20 12.11 4.98
CA GLU A 295 6.95 12.76 5.36
C GLU A 295 6.18 13.26 4.14
N ALA A 296 6.88 13.87 3.18
CA ALA A 296 6.24 14.41 1.99
C ALA A 296 5.79 13.30 1.02
N GLU A 297 6.57 12.22 0.90
CA GLU A 297 6.18 11.05 0.12
C GLU A 297 4.96 10.34 0.74
N LEU A 298 4.95 10.19 2.06
CA LEU A 298 3.82 9.65 2.79
C LEU A 298 2.58 10.54 2.67
N GLU A 299 2.73 11.86 2.78
CA GLU A 299 1.64 12.81 2.56
C GLU A 299 1.08 12.70 1.14
N LEU A 300 1.94 12.66 0.11
CA LEU A 300 1.53 12.48 -1.28
C LEU A 300 0.74 11.17 -1.47
N PHE A 301 1.24 10.07 -0.90
CA PHE A 301 0.56 8.77 -0.96
C PHE A 301 -0.82 8.83 -0.31
N LEU A 302 -0.92 9.37 0.90
CA LEU A 302 -2.18 9.47 1.65
C LEU A 302 -3.19 10.37 0.93
N LEU A 303 -2.74 11.53 0.43
CA LEU A 303 -3.59 12.46 -0.30
C LEU A 303 -4.13 11.83 -1.59
N GLY A 304 -3.31 11.03 -2.29
CA GLY A 304 -3.70 10.30 -3.49
C GLY A 304 -4.64 9.11 -3.22
N ALA A 305 -4.43 8.39 -2.12
CA ALA A 305 -5.23 7.23 -1.73
C ALA A 305 -6.59 7.60 -1.11
N GLY A 306 -6.69 8.79 -0.52
CA GLY A 306 -7.92 9.36 0.03
C GLY A 306 -8.13 9.09 1.52
N TRP A 307 -9.22 9.66 2.05
CA TRP A 307 -9.51 9.70 3.49
C TRP A 307 -9.60 8.34 4.20
N TYR A 308 -10.06 7.31 3.50
CA TYR A 308 -10.22 5.97 4.08
C TYR A 308 -8.86 5.38 4.50
N GLU A 309 -7.82 5.59 3.69
CA GLU A 309 -6.49 5.08 3.98
C GLU A 309 -5.84 5.83 5.14
N LEU A 310 -6.10 7.13 5.32
CA LEU A 310 -5.53 7.91 6.42
C LEU A 310 -5.78 7.29 7.80
N GLY A 311 -7.01 6.81 8.06
CA GLY A 311 -7.33 6.15 9.33
C GLY A 311 -6.56 4.84 9.55
N ARG A 312 -6.35 4.06 8.49
CA ARG A 312 -5.58 2.81 8.54
C ARG A 312 -4.10 3.07 8.84
N TRP A 313 -3.54 4.13 8.25
CA TRP A 313 -2.16 4.53 8.49
C TRP A 313 -1.93 5.05 9.91
N ILE A 314 -2.87 5.80 10.48
CA ILE A 314 -2.80 6.18 11.90
C ILE A 314 -2.75 4.93 12.79
N GLY A 315 -3.61 3.94 12.51
CA GLY A 315 -3.58 2.65 13.22
C GLY A 315 -2.26 1.90 13.04
N ALA A 316 -1.67 1.94 11.85
CA ALA A 316 -0.37 1.33 11.59
C ALA A 316 0.75 2.01 12.40
N VAL A 317 0.71 3.33 12.58
CA VAL A 317 1.64 4.06 13.46
C VAL A 317 1.47 3.64 14.92
N ASP A 318 0.23 3.51 15.39
CA ASP A 318 -0.05 3.05 16.76
C ASP A 318 0.50 1.64 17.03
N VAL A 319 0.34 0.74 16.06
CA VAL A 319 0.92 -0.61 16.11
C VAL A 319 2.44 -0.54 16.12
N ALA A 320 3.06 0.24 15.24
CA ALA A 320 4.51 0.41 15.17
C ALA A 320 5.10 0.95 16.49
N VAL A 321 4.44 1.92 17.12
CA VAL A 321 4.82 2.44 18.45
C VAL A 321 4.69 1.36 19.52
N GLY A 322 3.60 0.59 19.51
CA GLY A 322 3.35 -0.48 20.48
C GLY A 322 4.34 -1.65 20.41
N LEU A 323 4.91 -1.92 19.22
CA LEU A 323 5.86 -3.01 19.00
C LEU A 323 7.28 -2.74 19.55
N GLY A 324 7.63 -1.49 19.89
CA GLY A 324 8.97 -1.19 20.41
C GLY A 324 10.07 -1.58 19.43
N GLU A 325 11.05 -2.38 19.86
CA GLU A 325 12.18 -2.82 19.00
C GLU A 325 11.79 -3.90 17.97
N GLU A 326 10.70 -4.65 18.21
CA GLU A 326 10.26 -5.72 17.30
C GLU A 326 9.81 -5.19 15.93
N ARG A 327 9.48 -3.89 15.86
CA ARG A 327 9.06 -3.21 14.62
C ARG A 327 10.10 -3.31 13.50
N MET A 328 11.39 -3.43 13.83
CA MET A 328 12.44 -3.57 12.81
C MET A 328 12.33 -4.89 12.04
N GLY A 329 11.78 -5.93 12.66
CA GLY A 329 11.46 -7.18 11.96
C GLY A 329 10.37 -6.98 10.92
N TRP A 330 9.32 -6.24 11.29
CA TRP A 330 8.22 -5.89 10.39
C TRP A 330 8.65 -4.96 9.25
N ALA A 331 9.52 -3.99 9.53
CA ALA A 331 10.11 -3.13 8.51
C ALA A 331 10.77 -3.95 7.39
N ARG A 332 11.53 -5.00 7.76
CA ARG A 332 12.15 -5.91 6.78
C ARG A 332 11.11 -6.69 5.99
N VAL A 333 10.11 -7.27 6.66
CA VAL A 333 9.05 -8.04 6.00
C VAL A 333 8.28 -7.20 4.98
N TYR A 334 7.91 -5.97 5.33
CA TYR A 334 7.26 -5.06 4.39
C TYR A 334 8.19 -4.65 3.25
N GLY A 335 9.45 -4.36 3.53
CA GLY A 335 10.43 -4.01 2.49
C GLY A 335 10.67 -5.16 1.51
N ASP A 336 10.72 -6.40 2.00
CA ASP A 336 10.83 -7.60 1.17
C ASP A 336 9.58 -7.79 0.30
N ALA A 337 8.38 -7.56 0.85
CA ALA A 337 7.13 -7.64 0.10
C ALA A 337 7.06 -6.61 -1.03
N GLY A 338 7.41 -5.34 -0.76
CA GLY A 338 7.46 -4.28 -1.75
C GLY A 338 8.40 -4.61 -2.91
N ARG A 339 9.67 -4.92 -2.60
CA ARG A 339 10.67 -5.32 -3.61
C ARG A 339 10.27 -6.56 -4.40
N TRP A 340 9.66 -7.54 -3.74
CA TRP A 340 9.21 -8.75 -4.42
C TRP A 340 8.07 -8.46 -5.40
N LEU A 341 7.14 -7.54 -5.08
CA LEU A 341 6.09 -7.09 -6.00
C LEU A 341 6.66 -6.31 -7.19
N GLU A 342 7.61 -5.43 -6.98
CA GLU A 342 8.31 -4.70 -8.07
C GLU A 342 8.97 -5.70 -9.03
N LYS A 343 9.73 -6.65 -8.49
CA LYS A 343 10.33 -7.73 -9.27
C LYS A 343 9.28 -8.56 -10.03
N ALA A 344 8.17 -8.89 -9.37
CA ALA A 344 7.09 -9.65 -9.99
C ALA A 344 6.46 -8.88 -11.16
N LEU A 345 6.37 -7.56 -11.06
CA LEU A 345 5.88 -6.68 -12.12
C LEU A 345 6.85 -6.59 -13.30
N GLU A 346 8.16 -6.49 -13.05
CA GLU A 346 9.20 -6.44 -14.09
C GLU A 346 9.29 -7.71 -14.94
N GLU A 347 8.78 -8.84 -14.43
CA GLU A 347 8.82 -10.12 -15.11
C GLU A 347 7.78 -10.26 -16.26
N PHE A 348 6.82 -9.34 -16.38
CA PHE A 348 5.70 -9.37 -17.33
C PHE A 348 5.58 -8.09 -18.18
#